data_AF-A0A9X8QWL0-F1
#
_entry.id   AF-A0A9X8QWL0-F1
#
_cell.length_a   1.000
_cell.length_b   1.000
_cell.length_c   1.000
_cell.angle_alpha   90.00
_cell.angle_beta   90.00
_cell.angle_gamma   90.00
#
_symmetry.space_group_name_H-M   'P 1'
#
loop_
_entity.id
_entity.type
_entity.pdbx_description
1 polymer ?
#
loop_
_entity_poly.entity_id
_entity_poly.type
_entity_poly.pdbx_seq_one_letter_code
_entity_poly.pdbx_strand_id
1 'polypeptide(L)'
;MNVIPNSGEVISAPPPHEAYANAPDLRREMHQVLALGAERDGRQARPVTVPPVDATAAERAWRLRQTALMDRMALDDPRPGPVAAAAETAEQLVLHDRCHPDLVAGPHHPEAITLAPSRRLYVRQEYAAWTAAGHPGI
;
A
#
# COMPACT_ATOMS: atom_id res chain seq x y z
N MET A 1 -14.30 0.98 -37.23
CA MET A 1 -14.12 1.91 -36.09
C MET A 1 -13.17 1.26 -35.11
N ASN A 2 -11.96 1.80 -34.98
CA ASN A 2 -10.89 1.23 -34.17
C ASN A 2 -11.09 1.68 -32.72
N VAL A 3 -11.30 0.73 -31.80
CA VAL A 3 -11.45 0.99 -30.37
C VAL A 3 -10.05 1.30 -29.80
N ILE A 4 -9.97 2.41 -29.07
CA ILE A 4 -8.76 3.02 -28.48
C ILE A 4 -7.93 1.97 -27.71
N PRO A 5 -6.60 1.88 -27.91
CA PRO A 5 -5.82 0.95 -27.12
C PRO A 5 -5.72 1.48 -25.69
N ASN A 6 -5.96 0.58 -24.76
CA ASN A 6 -5.90 0.75 -23.32
C ASN A 6 -4.45 1.04 -22.90
N SER A 7 -3.95 2.26 -23.13
CA SER A 7 -2.59 2.66 -22.77
C SER A 7 -2.52 3.09 -21.29
N GLY A 8 -3.00 2.25 -20.39
CA GLY A 8 -2.48 2.24 -19.04
C GLY A 8 -1.08 1.65 -19.11
N GLU A 9 -0.08 2.35 -18.59
CA GLU A 9 1.28 1.82 -18.52
C GLU A 9 1.21 0.44 -17.84
N VAL A 10 1.73 -0.59 -18.52
CA VAL A 10 1.86 -1.91 -17.93
C VAL A 10 3.00 -1.80 -16.94
N ILE A 11 2.65 -1.42 -15.71
CA ILE A 11 3.59 -1.34 -14.59
C ILE A 11 4.22 -2.71 -14.43
N SER A 12 5.53 -2.79 -14.67
CA SER A 12 6.31 -3.98 -14.40
C SER A 12 6.65 -4.02 -12.90
N ALA A 13 5.63 -4.17 -12.06
CA ALA A 13 5.84 -4.34 -10.63
C ALA A 13 6.45 -5.71 -10.34
N PRO A 14 7.25 -5.85 -9.27
CA PRO A 14 7.77 -7.14 -8.86
C PRO A 14 6.63 -8.15 -8.62
N PRO A 15 6.86 -9.44 -8.90
CA PRO A 15 5.89 -10.48 -8.58
C PRO A 15 5.63 -10.51 -7.06
N PRO A 16 4.46 -10.99 -6.61
CA PRO A 16 4.07 -10.87 -5.20
C PRO A 16 5.07 -11.43 -4.19
N HIS A 17 5.73 -12.55 -4.53
CA HIS A 17 6.70 -13.19 -3.63
C HIS A 17 7.97 -12.35 -3.44
N GLU A 18 8.37 -11.57 -4.45
CA GLU A 18 9.47 -10.60 -4.32
C GLU A 18 9.00 -9.34 -3.61
N ALA A 19 7.84 -8.80 -4.00
CA ALA A 19 7.29 -7.57 -3.43
C ALA A 19 7.08 -7.66 -1.92
N TYR A 20 6.67 -8.83 -1.42
CA TYR A 20 6.37 -9.07 -0.01
C TYR A 20 7.40 -9.94 0.70
N ALA A 21 8.60 -10.14 0.12
CA ALA A 21 9.65 -10.97 0.71
C ALA A 21 10.05 -10.52 2.13
N ASN A 22 10.01 -9.20 2.36
CA ASN A 22 10.36 -8.58 3.64
C ASN A 22 9.13 -8.22 4.49
N ALA A 23 7.95 -8.72 4.15
CA ALA A 23 6.75 -8.40 4.92
C ALA A 23 6.65 -9.29 6.17
N PRO A 24 6.11 -8.80 7.31
CA PRO A 24 5.82 -9.64 8.45
C PRO A 24 4.82 -10.74 8.10
N ASP A 25 4.74 -11.78 8.94
CA ASP A 25 3.66 -12.75 8.84
C ASP A 25 2.29 -12.06 8.93
N LEU A 26 1.28 -12.62 8.25
CA LEU A 26 -0.04 -11.98 8.12
C LEU A 26 -0.68 -11.62 9.47
N ARG A 27 -0.54 -12.50 10.47
CA ARG A 27 -1.14 -12.27 11.79
C ARG A 27 -0.48 -11.07 12.47
N ARG A 28 0.84 -11.02 12.47
CA ARG A 28 1.61 -9.90 13.02
C ARG A 28 1.34 -8.59 12.29
N GLU A 29 1.32 -8.62 10.96
CA GLU A 29 1.02 -7.43 10.14
C GLU A 29 -0.38 -6.89 10.46
N MET A 30 -1.38 -7.77 10.59
CA MET A 30 -2.74 -7.38 10.95
C MET A 30 -2.79 -6.68 12.31
N HIS A 31 -2.10 -7.20 13.33
CA HIS A 31 -2.04 -6.55 14.64
C HIS A 31 -1.37 -5.16 14.57
N GLN A 32 -0.29 -5.04 13.81
CA GLN A 32 0.44 -3.77 13.67
C GLN A 32 -0.39 -2.72 12.90
N VAL A 33 -1.05 -3.11 11.81
CA VAL A 33 -1.94 -2.22 11.04
C VAL A 33 -3.12 -1.74 11.87
N LEU A 34 -3.70 -2.61 12.71
CA LEU A 34 -4.79 -2.23 13.62
C LEU A 34 -4.32 -1.24 14.69
N ALA A 35 -3.15 -1.48 15.31
CA ALA A 35 -2.59 -0.58 16.30
C ALA A 35 -2.29 0.81 15.72
N LEU A 36 -1.65 0.87 14.54
CA LEU A 36 -1.37 2.12 13.83
C LEU A 36 -2.65 2.87 13.45
N GLY A 37 -3.69 2.15 13.02
CA GLY A 37 -5.00 2.76 12.74
C GLY A 37 -5.66 3.34 13.99
N ALA A 38 -5.56 2.66 15.13
CA ALA A 38 -6.08 3.15 16.41
C ALA A 38 -5.34 4.39 16.91
N GLU A 39 -4.02 4.45 16.76
CA GLU A 39 -3.20 5.63 17.08
C GLU A 39 -3.60 6.84 16.22
N ARG A 40 -3.72 6.64 14.90
CA ARG A 40 -4.18 7.68 13.97
C ARG A 40 -5.56 8.22 14.35
N ASP A 41 -6.50 7.33 14.66
CA ASP A 41 -7.88 7.72 15.02
C ASP A 41 -7.97 8.40 16.40
N GLY A 42 -6.85 8.63 17.09
CA GLY A 42 -6.80 9.18 18.44
C GLY A 42 -7.38 8.23 19.49
N ARG A 43 -7.62 6.95 19.13
CA ARG A 43 -8.15 5.92 20.03
C ARG A 43 -7.06 5.33 20.93
N GLN A 44 -5.80 5.59 20.64
CA GLN A 44 -4.65 5.20 21.46
C GLN A 44 -3.73 6.41 21.66
N ALA A 45 -3.41 6.74 22.92
CA ALA A 45 -2.51 7.83 23.24
C ALA A 45 -1.06 7.43 22.94
N ARG A 46 -0.36 8.24 22.15
CA ARG A 46 1.07 8.05 21.91
C ARG A 46 1.85 8.43 23.18
N PRO A 47 2.87 7.66 23.58
CA PRO A 47 3.75 8.07 24.68
C PRO A 47 4.37 9.43 24.36
N VAL A 48 4.28 10.38 25.31
CA VAL A 48 4.77 11.77 25.20
C VAL A 48 6.29 11.85 24.93
N THR A 49 7.01 10.75 25.14
CA THR A 49 8.46 10.63 24.96
C THR A 49 8.91 10.39 23.52
N VAL A 50 8.00 10.13 22.58
CA VAL A 50 8.35 9.89 21.17
C VAL A 50 8.31 11.21 20.41
N PRO A 51 9.35 11.56 19.63
CA PRO A 51 9.32 12.74 18.77
C PRO A 51 8.06 12.75 17.88
N PRO A 52 7.51 13.95 17.56
CA PRO A 52 6.41 14.04 16.63
C PRO A 52 6.84 13.43 15.30
N VAL A 53 6.16 12.36 14.88
CA VAL A 53 6.29 11.84 13.52
C VAL A 53 5.41 12.70 12.64
N ASP A 54 5.91 13.02 11.46
CA ASP A 54 5.11 13.64 10.41
C ASP A 54 3.82 12.83 10.21
N ALA A 55 2.68 13.45 10.52
CA ALA A 55 1.39 12.79 10.51
C ALA A 55 1.03 12.28 9.11
N THR A 56 1.44 12.98 8.05
CA THR A 56 1.19 12.58 6.67
C THR A 56 2.06 11.38 6.29
N ALA A 57 3.35 11.38 6.67
CA ALA A 57 4.22 10.23 6.45
C ALA A 57 3.76 8.99 7.25
N ALA A 58 3.29 9.18 8.49
CA ALA A 58 2.72 8.10 9.31
C ALA A 58 1.43 7.54 8.71
N GLU A 59 0.53 8.40 8.25
CA GLU A 59 -0.69 8.00 7.56
C GLU A 59 -0.36 7.23 6.27
N ARG A 60 0.59 7.73 5.48
CA ARG A 60 1.04 7.08 4.25
C ARG A 60 1.60 5.69 4.52
N ALA A 61 2.44 5.54 5.55
CA ALA A 61 2.98 4.25 5.95
C ALA A 61 1.87 3.28 6.40
N TRP A 62 0.91 3.75 7.19
CA TRP A 62 -0.23 2.94 7.60
C TRP A 62 -1.08 2.49 6.38
N ARG A 63 -1.39 3.39 5.45
CA ARG A 63 -2.14 3.07 4.21
C ARG A 63 -1.39 2.03 3.38
N LEU A 64 -0.08 2.21 3.18
CA LEU A 64 0.74 1.27 2.42
C LEU A 64 0.64 -0.15 2.98
N ARG A 65 0.80 -0.27 4.29
CA ARG A 65 0.78 -1.53 5.01
C ARG A 65 -0.60 -2.18 5.01
N GLN A 66 -1.65 -1.39 5.23
CA GLN A 66 -3.03 -1.87 5.13
C GLN A 66 -3.31 -2.43 3.74
N THR A 67 -2.95 -1.69 2.69
CA THR A 67 -3.22 -2.11 1.32
C THR A 67 -2.38 -3.32 0.91
N ALA A 68 -1.11 -3.39 1.32
CA ALA A 68 -0.27 -4.56 1.11
C ALA A 68 -0.82 -5.80 1.84
N LEU A 69 -1.35 -5.64 3.06
CA LEU A 69 -2.04 -6.71 3.78
C LEU A 69 -3.26 -7.21 3.00
N MET A 70 -4.11 -6.31 2.50
CA MET A 70 -5.28 -6.69 1.70
C MET A 70 -4.89 -7.37 0.38
N ASP A 71 -3.84 -6.91 -0.31
CA ASP A 71 -3.34 -7.57 -1.52
C ASP A 71 -2.88 -9.00 -1.23
N ARG A 72 -2.15 -9.21 -0.12
CA ARG A 72 -1.69 -10.53 0.32
C ARG A 72 -2.85 -11.44 0.69
N MET A 73 -3.87 -10.93 1.39
CA MET A 73 -5.08 -11.70 1.69
C MET A 73 -5.85 -12.10 0.42
N ALA A 74 -5.93 -11.22 -0.58
CA ALA A 74 -6.56 -11.52 -1.86
C ALA A 74 -5.77 -12.50 -2.73
N LEU A 75 -4.44 -12.60 -2.53
CA LEU A 75 -3.59 -13.60 -3.16
C LEU A 75 -3.76 -14.98 -2.51
N ASP A 76 -3.95 -15.03 -1.19
CA ASP A 76 -4.17 -16.25 -0.41
C ASP A 76 -5.59 -16.81 -0.60
N ASP A 77 -6.62 -15.95 -0.60
CA ASP A 77 -8.02 -16.29 -0.86
C ASP A 77 -8.60 -15.41 -1.98
N PRO A 78 -8.51 -15.85 -3.26
CA PRO A 78 -8.91 -15.04 -4.42
C PRO A 78 -10.43 -14.98 -4.64
N ARG A 79 -11.22 -14.98 -3.56
CA ARG A 79 -12.67 -14.77 -3.62
C ARG A 79 -13.00 -13.32 -3.96
N PRO A 80 -14.19 -13.04 -4.50
CA PRO A 80 -14.60 -11.68 -4.88
C PRO A 80 -14.46 -10.65 -3.75
N GLY A 81 -14.72 -11.04 -2.50
CA GLY A 81 -14.63 -10.15 -1.33
C GLY A 81 -13.21 -9.61 -1.08
N PRO A 82 -12.23 -10.47 -0.75
CA PRO A 82 -10.83 -10.06 -0.58
C PRO A 82 -10.27 -9.30 -1.78
N VAL A 83 -10.57 -9.74 -3.00
CA VAL A 83 -10.12 -9.07 -4.23
C VAL A 83 -10.70 -7.66 -4.35
N ALA A 84 -11.98 -7.46 -4.03
CA ALA A 84 -12.61 -6.14 -4.02
C ALA A 84 -12.01 -5.23 -2.94
N ALA A 85 -11.81 -5.75 -1.72
CA ALA A 85 -11.20 -4.98 -0.62
C ALA A 85 -9.76 -4.54 -0.95
N ALA A 86 -8.97 -5.41 -1.58
CA ALA A 86 -7.63 -5.07 -2.06
C ALA A 86 -7.66 -4.00 -3.15
N ALA A 87 -8.62 -4.06 -4.09
CA ALA A 87 -8.76 -3.06 -5.13
C ALA A 87 -9.18 -1.68 -4.55
N GLU A 88 -10.10 -1.65 -3.60
CA GLU A 88 -10.58 -0.43 -2.95
C GLU A 88 -9.46 0.25 -2.15
N THR A 89 -8.76 -0.51 -1.31
CA THR A 89 -7.63 0.02 -0.51
C THR A 89 -6.47 0.47 -1.40
N ALA A 90 -6.25 -0.17 -2.55
CA ALA A 90 -5.27 0.27 -3.54
C ALA A 90 -5.68 1.59 -4.21
N GLU A 91 -6.96 1.80 -4.48
CA GLU A 91 -7.47 3.08 -4.98
C GLU A 91 -7.31 4.20 -3.96
N GLN A 92 -7.64 3.96 -2.69
CA GLN A 92 -7.45 4.95 -1.62
C GLN A 92 -5.98 5.34 -1.46
N LEU A 93 -5.04 4.40 -1.60
CA LEU A 93 -3.62 4.69 -1.57
C LEU A 93 -3.19 5.58 -2.74
N VAL A 94 -3.57 5.21 -3.98
CA VAL A 94 -3.27 6.00 -5.18
C VAL A 94 -3.81 7.43 -5.07
N LEU A 95 -5.02 7.63 -4.53
CA LEU A 95 -5.60 8.95 -4.34
C LEU A 95 -4.82 9.78 -3.31
N HIS A 96 -4.44 9.16 -2.19
CA HIS A 96 -3.60 9.81 -1.20
C HIS A 96 -2.25 10.24 -1.80
N ASP A 97 -1.66 9.41 -2.65
CA ASP A 97 -0.32 9.65 -3.20
C ASP A 97 -0.27 10.69 -4.29
N ARG A 98 -1.40 10.88 -4.99
CA ARG A 98 -1.59 12.03 -5.89
C ARG A 98 -1.61 13.35 -5.13
N CYS A 99 -2.08 13.35 -3.88
CA CYS A 99 -2.06 14.53 -3.02
C CYS A 99 -0.69 14.74 -2.36
N HIS A 100 0.11 13.67 -2.22
CA HIS A 100 1.40 13.66 -1.52
C HIS A 100 2.48 12.94 -2.34
N PRO A 101 2.84 13.45 -3.54
CA PRO A 101 3.73 12.77 -4.46
C PRO A 101 5.17 12.64 -3.94
N ASP A 102 5.56 13.46 -2.96
CA ASP A 102 6.87 13.44 -2.30
C ASP A 102 7.08 12.23 -1.37
N LEU A 103 6.00 11.52 -1.00
CA LEU A 103 6.04 10.37 -0.11
C LEU A 103 6.04 9.01 -0.84
N VAL A 104 5.98 9.02 -2.17
CA VAL A 104 6.01 7.83 -3.02
C VAL A 104 7.41 7.24 -3.05
N ALA A 105 7.52 5.90 -2.95
CA ALA A 105 8.82 5.23 -2.86
C ALA A 105 9.25 4.56 -4.18
N GLY A 106 8.29 4.07 -4.97
CA GLY A 106 8.53 3.27 -6.16
C GLY A 106 8.73 4.11 -7.44
N PRO A 107 9.25 3.48 -8.51
CA PRO A 107 9.59 4.16 -9.76
C PRO A 107 8.38 4.66 -10.58
N HIS A 108 7.19 4.09 -10.39
CA HIS A 108 5.99 4.46 -11.14
C HIS A 108 5.09 5.38 -10.32
N HIS A 109 4.81 6.57 -10.85
CA HIS A 109 3.97 7.57 -10.22
C HIS A 109 2.47 7.21 -10.25
N PRO A 110 1.70 7.61 -9.23
CA PRO A 110 0.28 7.27 -9.12
C PRO A 110 -0.60 7.89 -10.22
N GLU A 111 -0.14 8.92 -10.92
CA GLU A 111 -0.81 9.54 -12.07
C GLU A 111 -0.83 8.63 -13.31
N ALA A 112 0.16 7.75 -13.46
CA ALA A 112 0.23 6.81 -14.59
C ALA A 112 -0.81 5.67 -14.51
N ILE A 113 -1.58 5.60 -13.42
CA ILE A 113 -2.36 4.42 -13.04
C ILE A 113 -3.86 4.66 -13.15
N THR A 114 -4.49 3.96 -14.09
CA THR A 114 -5.90 4.19 -14.43
C THR A 114 -6.82 3.01 -14.12
N LEU A 115 -6.29 1.77 -14.06
CA LEU A 115 -7.08 0.54 -13.91
C LEU A 115 -6.84 -0.17 -12.58
N ALA A 116 -7.87 -0.84 -12.05
CA ALA A 116 -7.81 -1.52 -10.76
C ALA A 116 -6.73 -2.61 -10.66
N PRO A 117 -6.52 -3.50 -11.67
CA PRO A 117 -5.38 -4.41 -11.67
C PRO A 117 -4.02 -3.67 -11.59
N SER A 118 -3.88 -2.54 -12.28
CA SER A 118 -2.68 -1.70 -12.24
C SER A 118 -2.46 -1.04 -10.87
N ARG A 119 -3.53 -0.73 -10.13
CA ARG A 119 -3.43 -0.24 -8.74
C ARG A 119 -2.87 -1.29 -7.80
N ARG A 120 -3.17 -2.58 -7.99
CA ARG A 120 -2.54 -3.64 -7.18
C ARG A 120 -1.04 -3.79 -7.49
N LEU A 121 -0.64 -3.60 -8.75
CA LEU A 121 0.77 -3.56 -9.13
C LEU A 121 1.49 -2.34 -8.53
N TYR A 122 0.82 -1.19 -8.47
CA TYR A 122 1.33 -0.01 -7.75
C TYR A 122 1.64 -0.29 -6.28
N VAL A 123 0.75 -0.99 -5.58
CA VAL A 123 0.96 -1.33 -4.17
C VAL A 123 2.23 -2.17 -4.00
N ARG A 124 2.46 -3.12 -4.91
CA ARG A 124 3.63 -4.01 -4.85
C ARG A 124 4.94 -3.26 -5.08
N GLN A 125 5.00 -2.38 -6.08
CA GLN A 125 6.22 -1.60 -6.33
C GLN A 125 6.48 -0.57 -5.21
N GLU A 126 5.43 0.06 -4.67
CA GLU A 126 5.56 0.96 -3.52
C GLU A 126 6.07 0.20 -2.28
N TYR A 127 5.47 -0.95 -1.96
CA TYR A 127 5.85 -1.71 -0.76
C TYR A 127 7.27 -2.26 -0.86
N ALA A 128 7.64 -2.79 -2.03
CA ALA A 128 8.99 -3.29 -2.29
C ALA A 128 10.04 -2.17 -2.13
N ALA A 129 9.80 -1.00 -2.73
CA ALA A 129 10.72 0.13 -2.63
C ALA A 129 10.79 0.70 -1.20
N TRP A 130 9.64 0.83 -0.53
CA TRP A 130 9.55 1.33 0.84
C TRP A 130 10.32 0.45 1.83
N THR A 131 10.18 -0.87 1.74
CA THR A 131 10.94 -1.82 2.57
C THR A 131 12.42 -1.87 2.22
N ALA A 132 12.78 -1.77 0.93
CA ALA A 132 14.17 -1.71 0.49
C ALA A 132 14.90 -0.45 1.01
N ALA A 133 14.18 0.65 1.23
CA ALA A 133 14.70 1.88 1.86
C ALA A 133 14.90 1.76 3.39
N GLY A 134 14.71 0.58 3.99
CA GLY A 134 14.95 0.33 5.40
C GLY A 134 13.78 0.74 6.31
N HIS A 135 12.62 1.08 5.76
CA HIS A 135 11.43 1.28 6.56
C HIS A 135 10.97 -0.07 7.13
N PRO A 136 10.48 -0.09 8.39
CA PRO A 136 10.26 -1.35 9.10
C PRO A 136 9.17 -2.18 8.43
N GLY A 137 9.60 -3.22 7.70
CA GLY A 137 8.84 -4.41 7.34
C GLY A 137 9.07 -5.57 8.32
N ILE A 138 9.73 -5.34 9.46
CA ILE A 138 10.17 -6.38 10.41
C ILE A 138 9.83 -6.07 11.85
#